data_AF-A0A0F2LCA9-F1
#
_entry.id   AF-A0A0F2LCA9-F1
#
_cell.length_a   1.000
_cell.length_b   1.000
_cell.length_c   1.000
_cell.angle_alpha   90.00
_cell.angle_beta   90.00
_cell.angle_gamma   90.00
#
_symmetry.space_group_name_H-M   'P 1'
#
loop_
_entity.id
_entity.type
_entity.pdbx_description
1 polymer ?
#
loop_
_entity_poly.entity_id
_entity_poly.type
_entity_poly.pdbx_seq_one_letter_code
_entity_poly.pdbx_strand_id
1 'polypeptide(L)'
;MDFSSDVSSALLRRAKEIDSLLSGVAEHHPYWAAAYYLTQALALLFENWDRDLSKEELEELEWYIEKAGDAAKSIRDKERRA
;
A
#
# COMPACT_ATOMS: atom_id res chain seq x y z
N MET A 1 22.31 16.61 -9.35
CA MET A 1 20.89 16.21 -9.37
C MET A 1 20.88 14.76 -8.97
N ASP A 2 20.41 14.47 -7.76
CA ASP A 2 20.29 13.09 -7.30
C ASP A 2 19.01 12.51 -7.89
N PHE A 3 19.17 11.82 -9.02
CA PHE A 3 18.06 11.21 -9.76
C PHE A 3 17.24 10.24 -8.89
N SER A 4 17.83 9.66 -7.83
CA SER A 4 17.11 8.76 -6.92
C SER A 4 16.05 9.52 -6.11
N SER A 5 16.42 10.68 -5.57
CA SER A 5 15.54 11.53 -4.74
C SER A 5 14.34 12.10 -5.51
N ASP A 6 14.51 12.40 -6.80
CA ASP A 6 13.43 12.92 -7.65
C ASP A 6 12.40 11.83 -7.99
N VAL A 7 12.87 10.59 -8.20
CA VAL A 7 12.01 9.44 -8.51
C VAL A 7 11.25 8.99 -7.26
N SER A 8 11.93 8.84 -6.11
CA SER A 8 11.30 8.44 -4.85
C SER A 8 10.22 9.45 -4.43
N SER A 9 10.51 10.75 -4.54
CA SER A 9 9.54 11.82 -4.26
C SER A 9 8.31 11.76 -5.17
N ALA A 10 8.50 11.51 -6.47
CA ALA A 10 7.39 11.38 -7.41
C ALA A 10 6.52 10.14 -7.13
N LEU A 11 7.15 9.01 -6.80
CA LEU A 11 6.47 7.76 -6.44
C LEU A 11 5.69 7.91 -5.13
N LEU A 12 6.31 8.50 -4.11
CA LEU A 12 5.68 8.77 -2.82
C LEU A 12 4.46 9.68 -2.97
N ARG A 13 4.59 10.75 -3.77
CA ARG A 13 3.46 11.63 -4.06
C ARG A 13 2.28 10.86 -4.65
N ARG A 14 2.53 9.94 -5.59
CA ARG A 14 1.48 9.12 -6.21
C ARG A 14 0.84 8.17 -5.22
N ALA A 15 1.63 7.54 -4.34
CA ALA A 15 1.10 6.69 -3.27
C ALA A 15 0.17 7.49 -2.34
N LYS A 16 0.57 8.70 -1.94
CA LYS A 16 -0.24 9.59 -1.09
C LYS A 16 -1.53 10.08 -1.79
N GLU A 17 -1.47 10.36 -3.09
CA GLU A 17 -2.65 10.69 -3.90
C GLU A 17 -3.66 9.52 -3.92
N ILE A 18 -3.19 8.27 -4.08
CA ILE A 18 -4.05 7.06 -4.03
C ILE A 18 -4.63 6.88 -2.63
N ASP A 19 -3.81 7.00 -1.58
CA ASP A 19 -4.25 6.82 -0.20
C ASP A 19 -5.36 7.80 0.21
N SER A 20 -5.23 9.07 -0.20
CA SER A 20 -6.25 10.09 0.03
C SER A 20 -7.58 9.74 -0.65
N LEU A 21 -7.55 9.19 -1.87
CA LEU A 21 -8.75 8.76 -2.58
C LEU A 21 -9.41 7.55 -1.91
N LEU A 22 -8.61 6.59 -1.46
CA LEU A 22 -9.08 5.39 -0.77
C LEU A 22 -9.72 5.74 0.57
N SER A 23 -9.07 6.60 1.36
CA SER A 23 -9.55 7.04 2.67
C SER A 23 -10.83 7.90 2.60
N GLY A 24 -11.12 8.50 1.45
CA GLY A 24 -12.32 9.34 1.26
C GLY A 24 -13.54 8.58 0.74
N VAL A 25 -13.44 8.01 -0.46
CA VAL A 25 -14.63 7.63 -1.26
C VAL A 25 -14.91 6.12 -1.24
N ALA A 26 -13.91 5.32 -0.85
CA ALA A 26 -13.92 3.91 -1.18
C ALA A 26 -14.00 2.95 0.01
N GLU A 27 -14.13 3.40 1.27
CA GLU A 27 -14.12 2.50 2.44
C GLU A 27 -15.15 1.35 2.33
N HIS A 28 -16.28 1.60 1.69
CA HIS A 28 -17.32 0.58 1.47
C HIS A 28 -17.14 -0.28 0.21
N HIS A 29 -16.15 0.01 -0.64
CA HIS A 29 -15.89 -0.75 -1.85
C HIS A 29 -15.31 -2.13 -1.53
N PRO A 30 -15.76 -3.23 -2.16
CA PRO A 30 -15.33 -4.59 -1.81
C PRO A 30 -13.84 -4.84 -1.97
N TYR A 31 -13.15 -4.06 -2.82
CA TYR A 31 -11.70 -4.18 -3.05
C TYR A 31 -10.87 -3.21 -2.23
N TRP A 32 -11.51 -2.34 -1.45
CA TRP A 32 -10.86 -1.24 -0.73
C TRP A 32 -9.72 -1.70 0.15
N ALA A 33 -9.96 -2.69 1.02
CA ALA A 33 -8.96 -3.14 1.97
C ALA A 33 -7.68 -3.62 1.26
N ALA A 34 -7.81 -4.35 0.15
CA ALA A 34 -6.66 -4.81 -0.63
C ALA A 34 -5.89 -3.62 -1.23
N ALA A 35 -6.60 -2.67 -1.84
CA ALA A 35 -5.98 -1.48 -2.43
C ALA A 35 -5.32 -0.58 -1.38
N TYR A 36 -5.95 -0.42 -0.22
CA TYR A 36 -5.46 0.39 0.89
C TYR A 36 -4.15 -0.16 1.43
N TYR A 37 -4.12 -1.43 1.83
CA TYR A 37 -2.91 -2.03 2.39
C TYR A 37 -1.75 -2.10 1.40
N LEU A 38 -2.02 -2.32 0.10
CA LEU A 38 -0.99 -2.21 -0.94
C LEU A 38 -0.44 -0.79 -1.07
N THR A 39 -1.30 0.22 -0.94
CA THR A 39 -0.88 1.62 -1.01
C THR A 39 -0.02 2.02 0.17
N GLN A 40 -0.36 1.55 1.38
CA GLN A 40 0.46 1.77 2.59
C GLN A 40 1.84 1.10 2.46
N ALA A 41 1.90 -0.14 1.96
CA ALA A 41 3.17 -0.81 1.67
C ALA A 41 4.03 -0.03 0.66
N LEU A 42 3.43 0.48 -0.42
CA LEU A 42 4.12 1.32 -1.41
C LEU A 42 4.63 2.62 -0.81
N ALA A 43 3.83 3.30 0.03
CA ALA A 43 4.24 4.52 0.70
C ALA A 43 5.47 4.29 1.58
N LEU A 44 5.47 3.25 2.43
CA LEU A 44 6.61 2.90 3.29
C LEU A 44 7.89 2.65 2.48
N LEU A 45 7.79 1.91 1.37
CA LEU A 45 8.92 1.66 0.48
C LEU A 45 9.46 2.93 -0.17
N PHE A 46 8.57 3.83 -0.60
CA PHE A 46 8.98 5.06 -1.29
C PHE A 46 9.47 6.16 -0.33
N GLU A 47 8.99 6.20 0.90
CA GLU A 47 9.52 7.09 1.95
C GLU A 47 10.97 6.75 2.32
N ASN A 48 11.34 5.48 2.20
CA ASN A 48 12.63 4.96 2.61
C ASN A 48 13.51 4.49 1.45
N TRP A 49 13.19 4.92 0.22
CA TRP A 49 13.80 4.41 -1.02
C TRP A 49 15.33 4.48 -1.05
N ASP A 50 15.91 5.50 -0.41
CA ASP A 50 17.35 5.79 -0.45
C ASP A 50 18.12 5.20 0.75
N ARG A 51 17.47 4.34 1.56
CA ARG A 51 18.10 3.69 2.71
C ARG A 51 17.59 2.27 2.94
N ASP A 52 18.31 1.52 3.77
CA ASP A 52 17.81 0.25 4.27
C ASP A 52 16.65 0.47 5.26
N LEU A 53 15.66 -0.42 5.19
CA LEU A 53 14.56 -0.46 6.15
C LEU A 53 15.04 -0.97 7.51
N SER A 54 14.51 -0.39 8.59
CA SER A 54 14.71 -0.92 9.93
C SER A 54 13.98 -2.25 10.10
N LYS A 55 14.27 -2.97 11.19
CA LYS A 55 13.55 -4.20 11.54
C LYS A 55 12.06 -3.94 11.70
N GLU A 56 11.71 -2.85 12.37
CA GLU A 56 10.34 -2.43 12.62
C GLU A 56 9.62 -2.08 11.32
N GLU A 57 10.30 -1.40 10.39
CA GLU A 57 9.72 -1.05 9.07
C GLU A 57 9.53 -2.28 8.18
N LEU A 58 10.43 -3.26 8.28
CA LEU A 58 10.26 -4.56 7.61
C LEU A 58 9.06 -5.32 8.19
N GLU A 59 8.93 -5.38 9.51
CA GLU A 59 7.78 -6.00 10.18
C GLU A 59 6.46 -5.31 9.80
N GLU A 60 6.47 -3.96 9.70
CA GLU A 60 5.33 -3.19 9.27
C GLU A 60 4.97 -3.45 7.79
N LEU A 61 5.98 -3.50 6.91
CA LEU A 61 5.80 -3.86 5.50
C LEU A 61 5.19 -5.26 5.33
N GLU A 62 5.73 -6.25 6.06
CA GLU A 62 5.21 -7.62 6.05
C GLU A 62 3.75 -7.66 6.51
N TRP A 63 3.42 -6.90 7.56
CA TRP A 63 2.06 -6.79 8.05
C TRP A 63 1.10 -6.20 7.01
N TYR A 64 1.49 -5.13 6.31
CA TYR A 64 0.67 -4.57 5.22
C TYR A 64 0.42 -5.60 4.10
N ILE A 65 1.45 -6.36 3.71
CA ILE A 65 1.34 -7.39 2.67
C ILE A 65 0.41 -8.52 3.11
N GLU A 66 0.51 -8.97 4.37
CA GLU A 66 -0.38 -9.99 4.93
C GLU A 66 -1.85 -9.52 4.87
N LYS A 67 -2.12 -8.29 5.29
CA LYS A 67 -3.47 -7.71 5.27
C LYS A 67 -4.03 -7.56 3.86
N ALA A 68 -3.20 -7.14 2.90
CA ALA A 68 -3.59 -7.14 1.50
C ALA A 68 -3.94 -8.55 0.99
N GLY A 69 -3.15 -9.55 1.39
CA GLY A 69 -3.39 -10.96 1.07
C GLY A 69 -4.71 -11.49 1.65
N ASP A 70 -5.03 -11.17 2.90
CA ASP A 70 -6.28 -11.56 3.54
C ASP A 70 -7.51 -10.88 2.92
N ALA A 71 -7.37 -9.62 2.54
CA ALA A 71 -8.40 -8.92 1.78
C ALA A 71 -8.64 -9.58 0.42
N ALA A 72 -7.59 -9.97 -0.31
CA ALA A 72 -7.70 -10.68 -1.59
C ALA A 72 -8.38 -12.06 -1.45
N LYS A 73 -8.08 -12.82 -0.37
CA LYS A 73 -8.79 -14.08 -0.06
C LYS A 73 -10.29 -13.82 0.15
N SER A 74 -10.64 -12.76 0.89
CA SER A 74 -12.03 -12.39 1.16
C SER A 74 -12.80 -12.01 -0.11
N ILE A 75 -12.15 -11.32 -1.05
CA ILE A 75 -12.71 -11.01 -2.37
C ILE A 75 -13.02 -12.30 -3.13
N ARG A 76 -12.04 -13.20 -3.22
CA ARG A 76 -12.20 -14.50 -3.89
C ARG A 76 -13.32 -15.34 -3.28
N ASP A 77 -13.46 -15.33 -1.96
CA ASP A 77 -14.49 -16.13 -1.27
C ASP A 77 -15.91 -15.59 -1.48
N LYS A 78 -16.06 -14.28 -1.76
CA LYS A 78 -17.35 -13.70 -2.20
C LYS A 78 -17.72 -14.18 -3.61
N GLU A 79 -16.77 -14.18 -4.54
CA GLU A 79 -16.99 -14.68 -5.91
C GLU A 79 -17.43 -16.16 -5.93
N ARG A 80 -16.90 -16.99 -5.02
CA ARG A 80 -17.27 -18.42 -4.93
C ARG A 80 -18.67 -18.68 -4.35
N ARG A 81 -19.32 -17.67 -3.78
CA ARG A 81 -20.64 -17.76 -3.13
C ARG A 81 -21.75 -17.09 -3.95
N ALA A 82 -21.41 -16.36 -5.00
CA ALA A 82 -22.34 -15.74 -5.95
C ALA A 82 -22.71 -16.73 -7.06
#